data_AF-A0A916I8A0-F1
#
_entry.id   AF-A0A916I8A0-F1
#
_cell.length_a   1.000
_cell.length_b   1.000
_cell.length_c   1.000
_cell.angle_alpha   90.00
_cell.angle_beta   90.00
_cell.angle_gamma   90.00
#
_symmetry.space_group_name_H-M   'P 1'
#
loop_
_entity.id
_entity.type
_entity.pdbx_description
1 polymer ?
#
loop_
_entity_poly.entity_id
_entity_poly.type
_entity_poly.pdbx_seq_one_letter_code
_entity_poly.pdbx_strand_id
1 'polypeptide(L)'
;MHNLEENDALEKDLLLSRWKEMPQEEVLSEAFHEIRDPIYRMTGYVSILKTTNPTSDEIAQIISSLFTDVIHSKNIVDSIYDYIKVGR
;
A
#
# COMPACT_ATOMS: atom_id res chain seq x y z
N MET A 1 7.75 15.07 10.25
CA MET A 1 7.73 13.63 10.56
C MET A 1 6.46 13.23 11.29
N HIS A 2 5.96 14.00 12.27
CA HIS A 2 4.72 13.69 13.02
C HIS A 2 3.47 13.42 12.15
N ASN A 3 3.22 14.22 11.10
CA ASN A 3 2.05 14.03 10.23
C ASN A 3 2.05 12.75 9.37
N LEU A 4 3.21 12.15 9.09
CA LEU A 4 3.27 10.92 8.28
C LEU A 4 2.90 9.70 9.12
N GLU A 5 3.41 9.63 10.35
CA GLU A 5 3.12 8.54 11.28
C GLU A 5 1.64 8.54 11.70
N GLU A 6 1.04 9.72 11.89
CA GLU A 6 -0.40 9.86 12.18
C GLU A 6 -1.27 9.41 11.00
N ASN A 7 -0.88 9.75 9.76
CA ASN A 7 -1.60 9.33 8.56
C ASN A 7 -1.50 7.81 8.34
N ASP A 8 -0.32 7.24 8.58
CA ASP A 8 -0.09 5.79 8.46
C ASP A 8 -0.93 5.01 9.49
N ALA A 9 -1.00 5.50 10.74
CA ALA A 9 -1.82 4.91 11.79
C ALA A 9 -3.33 5.00 11.46
N LEU A 10 -3.78 6.16 10.97
CA LEU A 10 -5.18 6.36 10.59
C LEU A 10 -5.59 5.45 9.43
N GLU A 11 -4.77 5.34 8.39
CA GLU A 11 -5.04 4.46 7.25
C GLU A 11 -5.15 3.00 7.69
N LYS A 12 -4.21 2.54 8.53
CA LYS A 12 -4.23 1.17 9.06
C LYS A 12 -5.52 0.87 9.85
N ASP A 13 -5.97 1.80 10.69
CA ASP A 13 -7.20 1.65 11.49
C ASP A 13 -8.46 1.59 10.60
N LEU A 14 -8.49 2.35 9.51
CA LEU A 14 -9.56 2.30 8.51
C LEU A 14 -9.57 0.96 7.78
N LEU A 15 -8.41 0.46 7.34
CA LEU A 15 -8.28 -0.86 6.71
C LEU A 15 -8.74 -1.98 7.65
N LEU A 16 -8.30 -1.96 8.91
CA LEU A 16 -8.71 -2.94 9.91
C LEU A 16 -10.23 -2.92 10.15
N SER A 17 -10.83 -1.72 10.18
CA SER A 17 -12.28 -1.57 10.32
C SER A 17 -13.01 -2.19 9.13
N ARG A 18 -12.53 -1.95 7.91
CA ARG A 18 -13.07 -2.57 6.68
C ARG A 18 -12.97 -4.10 6.72
N TRP A 19 -11.83 -4.67 7.14
CA TRP A 19 -11.66 -6.12 7.21
C TRP A 19 -12.61 -6.80 8.18
N LYS A 20 -12.97 -6.14 9.29
CA LYS A 20 -13.92 -6.67 10.28
C LYS A 20 -15.35 -6.78 9.75
N GLU A 21 -15.67 -6.10 8.66
CA GLU A 21 -16.98 -6.16 8.00
C GLU A 21 -17.06 -7.28 6.95
N MET A 22 -15.95 -7.98 6.68
CA MET A 22 -15.83 -9.00 5.65
C MET A 22 -15.60 -10.40 6.23
N PRO A 23 -16.07 -11.48 5.56
CA PRO A 23 -15.67 -12.84 5.85
C PRO A 23 -14.15 -13.05 5.67
N GLN A 24 -13.54 -13.92 6.49
CA GLN A 24 -12.10 -14.17 6.44
C GLN A 24 -11.59 -14.62 5.06
N GLU A 25 -12.37 -15.43 4.34
CA GLU A 25 -12.04 -15.90 3.00
C GLU A 25 -11.97 -14.74 1.98
N GLU A 26 -12.80 -13.70 2.16
CA GLU A 26 -12.81 -12.51 1.31
C GLU A 26 -11.67 -11.55 1.66
N VAL A 27 -11.33 -11.39 2.94
CA VAL A 27 -10.25 -10.49 3.40
C VAL A 27 -8.93 -10.81 2.71
N LEU A 28 -8.54 -12.09 2.66
CA LEU A 28 -7.27 -12.48 2.03
C LEU A 28 -7.28 -12.27 0.51
N SER A 29 -8.42 -12.50 -0.15
CA SER A 29 -8.57 -12.28 -1.58
C SER A 29 -8.49 -10.79 -1.92
N GLU A 30 -9.25 -9.93 -1.24
CA GLU A 30 -9.26 -8.49 -1.48
C GLU A 30 -7.89 -7.87 -1.19
N ALA A 31 -7.29 -8.24 -0.05
CA ALA A 31 -5.93 -7.82 0.30
C ALA A 31 -4.89 -8.16 -0.77
N PHE A 32 -4.95 -9.38 -1.32
CA PHE A 32 -4.03 -9.80 -2.37
C PHE A 32 -4.17 -8.91 -3.61
N HIS A 33 -5.41 -8.60 -4.03
CA HIS A 33 -5.65 -7.73 -5.17
C HIS A 33 -5.14 -6.31 -4.93
N GLU A 34 -5.38 -5.76 -3.74
CA GLU A 34 -4.95 -4.39 -3.39
C GLU A 34 -3.44 -4.24 -3.28
N ILE A 35 -2.70 -5.28 -2.88
CA ILE A 35 -1.22 -5.25 -2.85
C ILE A 35 -0.63 -5.47 -4.25
N ARG A 36 -1.29 -6.27 -5.09
CA ARG A 36 -0.77 -6.67 -6.40
C ARG A 36 -0.63 -5.48 -7.35
N ASP A 37 -1.61 -4.57 -7.36
CA ASP A 37 -1.60 -3.42 -8.27
C ASP A 37 -0.46 -2.43 -7.98
N PRO A 38 -0.17 -2.04 -6.71
CA PRO A 38 1.06 -1.35 -6.33
C PRO A 38 2.32 -2.02 -6.86
N ILE A 39 2.45 -3.35 -6.73
CA ILE A 39 3.63 -4.08 -7.23
C ILE A 39 3.78 -3.91 -8.75
N TYR A 40 2.70 -4.03 -9.51
CA TYR A 40 2.75 -3.81 -10.96
C TYR A 40 3.11 -2.37 -11.31
N ARG A 41 2.54 -1.37 -10.63
CA ARG A 41 2.92 0.04 -10.83
C ARG A 41 4.40 0.27 -10.55
N MET A 42 4.93 -0.30 -9.46
CA MET A 42 6.36 -0.20 -9.13
C MET A 42 7.24 -0.74 -10.26
N THR A 43 6.89 -1.91 -10.83
CA THR A 43 7.65 -2.47 -11.96
C THR A 43 7.57 -1.59 -13.21
N GLY A 44 6.40 -1.00 -13.49
CA GLY A 44 6.20 -0.06 -14.59
C GLY A 44 7.05 1.21 -14.44
N TYR A 45 7.07 1.81 -13.25
CA TYR A 45 7.88 2.99 -12.96
C TYR A 45 9.38 2.71 -13.07
N VAL A 46 9.86 1.56 -12.55
CA VAL A 46 11.27 1.15 -12.71
C VAL A 46 11.62 0.97 -14.20
N SER A 47 10.69 0.46 -15.01
CA SER A 47 10.89 0.39 -16.46
C SER A 47 11.01 1.79 -17.07
N ILE A 48 10.10 2.71 -16.75
CA ILE A 48 10.13 4.10 -17.24
C ILE A 48 11.48 4.77 -16.92
N LEU A 49 11.94 4.67 -15.66
CA LEU A 49 13.22 5.23 -15.22
C LEU A 49 14.43 4.66 -15.98
N LYS A 50 14.34 3.43 -16.51
CA LYS A 50 15.42 2.78 -17.28
C LYS A 50 15.37 3.07 -18.77
N THR A 51 14.18 3.30 -19.33
CA THR A 51 13.97 3.39 -20.80
C THR A 51 13.77 4.81 -21.29
N THR A 52 13.45 5.75 -20.39
CA THR A 52 13.26 7.16 -20.73
C THR A 52 14.37 8.01 -20.10
N ASN A 53 14.52 9.25 -20.56
CA ASN A 53 15.44 10.23 -19.97
C ASN A 53 14.60 11.26 -19.17
N PRO A 54 13.97 10.85 -18.04
CA PRO A 54 13.04 11.68 -17.32
C PRO A 54 13.73 12.90 -16.70
N THR A 55 12.99 13.99 -16.59
CA THR A 55 13.38 15.18 -15.85
C THR A 55 13.46 14.89 -14.35
N SER A 56 14.18 15.73 -13.61
CA SER A 56 14.28 15.61 -12.15
C SER A 56 12.91 15.65 -11.45
N ASP A 57 11.97 16.44 -11.98
CA ASP A 57 10.61 16.56 -11.43
C ASP A 57 9.80 15.28 -11.65
N GLU A 58 9.91 14.67 -12.84
CA GLU A 58 9.28 13.38 -13.13
C GLU A 58 9.86 12.27 -12.24
N ILE A 59 11.18 12.27 -12.02
CA ILE A 59 11.83 11.33 -11.09
C ILE A 59 11.30 11.52 -9.67
N ALA A 60 11.18 12.77 -9.20
CA ALA A 60 10.66 13.06 -7.86
C ALA A 60 9.21 12.59 -7.69
N GLN A 61 8.35 12.81 -8.69
CA GLN A 61 6.96 12.34 -8.69
C GLN A 61 6.87 10.82 -8.70
N ILE A 62 7.69 10.15 -9.50
CA ILE A 62 7.77 8.68 -9.54
C ILE A 62 8.17 8.15 -8.17
N ILE A 63 9.25 8.68 -7.59
CA ILE A 63 9.73 8.26 -6.26
C ILE A 63 8.66 8.49 -5.19
N SER A 64 7.98 9.64 -5.20
CA SER A 64 6.88 9.91 -4.28
C SER A 64 5.75 8.89 -4.42
N SER A 65 5.36 8.56 -5.66
CA SER A 65 4.30 7.58 -5.93
C SER A 65 4.70 6.18 -5.45
N LEU A 66 5.97 5.79 -5.69
CA LEU A 66 6.53 4.51 -5.22
C LEU A 66 6.48 4.41 -3.68
N PHE A 67 6.86 5.47 -2.97
CA PHE A 67 6.80 5.48 -1.51
C PHE A 67 5.36 5.36 -1.00
N THR A 68 4.40 6.07 -1.61
CA THR A 68 2.97 5.94 -1.27
C THR A 68 2.48 4.51 -1.49
N ASP A 69 2.81 3.89 -2.63
CA ASP A 69 2.43 2.51 -2.94
C ASP A 69 3.02 1.50 -1.93
N VAL A 70 4.28 1.70 -1.50
CA VAL A 70 4.94 0.86 -0.49
C VAL A 70 4.30 1.02 0.89
N ILE A 71 4.04 2.25 1.33
CA ILE A 71 3.43 2.53 2.63
C ILE A 71 2.01 1.93 2.68
N HIS A 72 1.22 2.15 1.63
CA HIS A 72 -0.12 1.58 1.51
C HIS A 72 -0.10 0.05 1.58
N SER A 73 0.78 -0.59 0.79
CA SER A 73 0.95 -2.05 0.79
C SER A 73 1.34 -2.58 2.17
N LYS A 74 2.25 -1.89 2.87
CA LYS A 74 2.62 -2.23 4.25
C LYS A 74 1.41 -2.12 5.19
N ASN A 75 0.62 -1.05 5.10
CA ASN A 75 -0.55 -0.84 5.96
C ASN A 75 -1.65 -1.90 5.73
N ILE A 76 -1.81 -2.39 4.49
CA ILE A 76 -2.65 -3.55 4.19
C ILE A 76 -2.11 -4.81 4.91
N VAL A 77 -0.82 -5.13 4.75
CA VAL A 77 -0.23 -6.31 5.40
C VAL A 77 -0.35 -6.24 6.94
N ASP A 78 -0.04 -5.09 7.53
CA ASP A 78 -0.12 -4.88 8.98
C ASP A 78 -1.57 -4.98 9.49
N SER A 79 -2.53 -4.43 8.75
CA SER A 79 -3.95 -4.51 9.13
C SER A 79 -4.53 -5.91 9.00
N ILE A 80 -4.07 -6.73 8.04
CA ILE A 80 -4.44 -8.15 7.94
C ILE A 80 -3.82 -8.95 9.09
N TYR A 81 -2.56 -8.69 9.41
CA TYR A 81 -1.91 -9.34 10.55
C TYR A 81 -2.69 -9.06 11.84
N ASP A 82 -3.08 -7.80 12.06
CA ASP A 82 -3.92 -7.43 13.19
C ASP A 82 -5.32 -8.03 13.08
N TYR A 83 -5.93 -8.09 11.91
CA TYR A 83 -7.22 -8.76 11.71
C TYR A 83 -7.16 -10.24 12.08
N ILE A 84 -6.13 -10.98 11.65
CA ILE A 84 -5.94 -12.41 11.97
C ILE A 84 -5.61 -12.60 13.46
N LYS A 85 -4.82 -11.70 14.05
CA LYS A 85 -4.39 -11.78 15.45
C LYS A 85 -5.50 -11.38 16.44
N VAL A 86 -6.32 -10.40 16.07
CA VAL A 86 -7.42 -9.85 16.88
C VAL A 86 -8.75 -10.58 16.58
N GLY A 87 -8.88 -11.16 15.40
CA GLY A 87 -10.01 -11.97 14.97
C GLY A 87 -9.96 -13.37 15.58
N ARG A 88 -10.90 -13.63 16.50
CA ARG A 88 -11.44 -14.90 16.99
C ARG A 88 -10.68 -16.19 16.69
#